data_AF-A0A167MIL8-F1
#
_entry.id   AF-A0A167MIL8-F1
#
_cell.length_a   1.000
_cell.length_b   1.000
_cell.length_c   1.000
_cell.angle_alpha   90.00
_cell.angle_beta   90.00
_cell.angle_gamma   90.00
#
_symmetry.space_group_name_H-M   'P 1'
#
loop_
_entity.id
_entity.type
_entity.pdbx_description
1 polymer ?
#
loop_
_entity_poly.entity_id
_entity_poly.type
_entity_poly.pdbx_seq_one_letter_code
_entity_poly.pdbx_strand_id
1 'polypeptide(L)'
;MKQLSHSVSFILFIAVSNTVCAKDTFPIVTGPYFGQTPPGMTPEVFAPGIVSKEHRDWTGWFTPDMKEYYFTRNNRQARTSTKMMFKLVDGQWHEKVLDSGIGGSISPDGKIMHSGNFYRERTTQGWSEPKSLGKAFSDIPIMVLSVSANGTYIFDEREVTGTIRYSRLVNGKREAPKAFGKHINSGKWTAHPFVAPDESYIIWDSEREGGYGKTDLYISFQSKDGIWSEAINLGDKINTSGPDTGAVVSPDGKYLFFNRKFSEDDSDIMWVDTQVIEQLRPKI
;
A
#
# COMPACT_ATOMS: atom_id res chain seq x y z
N MET A 1 24.41 -88.44 -8.14
CA MET A 1 23.48 -87.53 -7.44
C MET A 1 23.79 -86.11 -7.89
N LYS A 2 23.00 -85.55 -8.81
CA LYS A 2 23.15 -84.17 -9.31
C LYS A 2 22.02 -83.32 -8.70
N GLN A 3 22.38 -82.26 -7.98
CA GLN A 3 21.45 -81.27 -7.44
C GLN A 3 20.89 -80.39 -8.57
N LEU A 4 19.57 -80.21 -8.63
CA LEU A 4 18.93 -79.16 -9.42
C LEU A 4 18.80 -77.89 -8.56
N SER A 5 19.49 -76.83 -8.97
CA SER A 5 19.30 -75.46 -8.46
C SER A 5 18.07 -74.83 -9.14
N HIS A 6 17.11 -74.34 -8.35
CA HIS A 6 16.01 -73.50 -8.82
C HIS A 6 16.33 -72.04 -8.46
N SER A 7 16.65 -71.21 -9.45
CA SER A 7 16.73 -69.75 -9.26
C SER A 7 15.35 -69.14 -9.47
N VAL A 8 14.76 -68.64 -8.39
CA VAL A 8 13.54 -67.81 -8.42
C VAL A 8 13.97 -66.36 -8.65
N SER A 9 13.58 -65.76 -9.78
CA SER A 9 13.77 -64.32 -10.02
C SER A 9 12.58 -63.55 -9.47
N PHE A 10 12.82 -62.69 -8.47
CA PHE A 10 11.85 -61.71 -7.99
C PHE A 10 11.90 -60.48 -8.91
N ILE A 11 10.81 -60.22 -9.65
CA ILE A 11 10.64 -58.97 -10.39
C ILE A 11 10.04 -57.94 -9.42
N LEU A 12 10.86 -56.96 -9.05
CA LEU A 12 10.45 -55.82 -8.24
C LEU A 12 9.67 -54.82 -9.13
N PHE A 13 8.35 -54.76 -8.98
CA PHE A 13 7.54 -53.69 -9.56
C PHE A 13 7.75 -52.41 -8.74
N ILE A 14 8.54 -51.47 -9.28
CA ILE A 14 8.62 -50.12 -8.74
C ILE A 14 7.38 -49.37 -9.24
N ALA A 15 6.40 -49.17 -8.36
CA ALA A 15 5.30 -48.26 -8.60
C ALA A 15 5.83 -46.82 -8.56
N VAL A 16 5.97 -46.19 -9.72
CA VAL A 16 6.28 -44.76 -9.81
C VAL A 16 4.99 -44.01 -9.47
N SER A 17 4.89 -43.51 -8.25
CA SER A 17 3.82 -42.58 -7.88
C SER A 17 4.06 -41.26 -8.60
N ASN A 18 3.26 -41.00 -9.64
CA ASN A 18 3.17 -39.66 -10.22
C ASN A 18 2.45 -38.76 -9.20
N THR A 19 3.21 -38.14 -8.30
CA THR A 19 2.72 -36.98 -7.56
C THR A 19 2.58 -35.86 -8.58
N VAL A 20 1.37 -35.70 -9.12
CA VAL A 20 1.01 -34.47 -9.83
C VAL A 20 1.20 -33.35 -8.81
N CYS A 21 2.23 -32.53 -8.97
CA CYS A 21 2.28 -31.23 -8.33
C CYS A 21 1.03 -30.49 -8.79
N ALA A 22 0.01 -30.42 -7.94
CA ALA A 22 -1.02 -29.43 -8.07
C ALA A 22 -0.27 -28.09 -8.03
N LYS A 23 -0.09 -27.47 -9.21
CA LYS A 23 0.25 -26.06 -9.24
C LYS A 23 -0.90 -25.38 -8.50
N ASP A 24 -0.61 -24.77 -7.36
CA ASP A 24 -1.56 -23.90 -6.66
C ASP A 24 -2.07 -22.89 -7.69
N THR A 25 -3.26 -23.16 -8.22
CA THR A 25 -3.87 -22.29 -9.22
C THR A 25 -4.54 -21.20 -8.43
N PHE A 26 -3.99 -19.99 -8.54
CA PHE A 26 -4.61 -18.80 -7.99
C PHE A 26 -6.09 -18.74 -8.45
N PRO A 27 -7.05 -18.47 -7.57
CA PRO A 27 -8.47 -18.51 -7.93
C PRO A 27 -8.77 -17.54 -9.07
N ILE A 28 -9.75 -17.88 -9.91
CA ILE A 28 -10.25 -16.95 -10.91
C ILE A 28 -11.01 -15.85 -10.17
N VAL A 29 -10.43 -14.65 -10.16
CA VAL A 29 -10.98 -13.47 -9.48
C VAL A 29 -11.35 -12.44 -10.52
N THR A 30 -12.62 -12.01 -10.55
CA THR A 30 -13.14 -11.10 -11.57
C THR A 30 -13.82 -9.87 -11.00
N GLY A 31 -13.85 -8.79 -11.77
CA GLY A 31 -14.58 -7.57 -11.44
C GLY A 31 -13.75 -6.53 -10.66
N PRO A 32 -14.33 -5.34 -10.39
CA PRO A 32 -13.66 -4.29 -9.63
C PRO A 32 -13.34 -4.79 -8.22
N TYR A 33 -12.25 -4.30 -7.62
CA TYR A 33 -11.88 -4.64 -6.25
C TYR A 33 -11.86 -6.15 -5.98
N PHE A 34 -11.30 -6.93 -6.91
CA PHE A 34 -11.23 -8.39 -6.79
C PHE A 34 -12.60 -9.08 -6.65
N GLY A 35 -13.68 -8.44 -7.13
CA GLY A 35 -15.03 -8.96 -7.01
C GLY A 35 -15.62 -8.88 -5.61
N GLN A 36 -14.92 -8.25 -4.66
CA GLN A 36 -15.42 -8.05 -3.31
C GLN A 36 -16.58 -7.05 -3.32
N THR A 37 -17.63 -7.34 -2.53
CA THR A 37 -18.74 -6.39 -2.33
C THR A 37 -18.22 -5.16 -1.61
N PRO A 38 -18.46 -3.93 -2.12
CA PRO A 38 -18.03 -2.69 -1.47
C PRO A 38 -18.41 -2.59 0.01
N PRO A 39 -17.52 -2.07 0.86
CA PRO A 39 -17.79 -1.90 2.28
C PRO A 39 -18.70 -0.69 2.52
N GLY A 40 -19.33 -0.66 3.69
CA GLY A 40 -20.01 0.54 4.20
C GLY A 40 -19.08 1.45 5.00
N MET A 41 -19.63 2.10 6.02
CA MET A 41 -18.88 2.97 6.94
C MET A 41 -18.09 2.23 8.04
N THR A 42 -18.15 0.90 8.05
CA THR A 42 -17.40 0.06 8.99
C THR A 42 -16.25 -0.60 8.22
N PRO A 43 -14.99 -0.49 8.69
CA PRO A 43 -13.88 -1.13 7.99
C PRO A 43 -14.00 -2.65 7.94
N GLU A 44 -13.75 -3.21 6.76
CA GLU A 44 -13.70 -4.65 6.50
C GLU A 44 -12.32 -5.05 5.96
N VAL A 45 -11.96 -6.33 6.02
CA VAL A 45 -10.70 -6.81 5.41
C VAL A 45 -10.82 -6.75 3.89
N PHE A 46 -9.79 -6.23 3.22
CA PHE A 46 -9.77 -6.08 1.77
C PHE A 46 -9.24 -7.34 1.07
N ALA A 47 -10.01 -7.82 0.10
CA ALA A 47 -9.77 -8.99 -0.73
C ALA A 47 -9.22 -10.20 0.09
N PRO A 48 -9.99 -10.69 1.09
CA PRO A 48 -9.55 -11.76 1.98
C PRO A 48 -9.22 -13.04 1.20
N GLY A 49 -8.09 -13.66 1.52
CA GLY A 49 -7.56 -14.84 0.83
C GLY A 49 -6.88 -14.54 -0.53
N ILE A 50 -6.90 -13.29 -0.99
CA ILE A 50 -6.34 -12.86 -2.29
C ILE A 50 -5.19 -11.87 -2.06
N VAL A 51 -5.53 -10.68 -1.57
CA VAL A 51 -4.56 -9.69 -1.10
C VAL A 51 -4.22 -10.08 0.33
N SER A 52 -5.10 -9.83 1.29
CA SER A 52 -4.93 -10.25 2.69
C SER A 52 -4.88 -11.78 2.85
N LYS A 53 -3.69 -12.34 3.05
CA LYS A 53 -3.42 -13.79 3.25
C LYS A 53 -2.71 -14.03 4.60
N GLU A 54 -2.08 -15.18 4.81
CA GLU A 54 -1.23 -15.49 6.00
C GLU A 54 0.01 -14.56 6.17
N HIS A 55 0.16 -13.54 5.33
CA HIS A 55 1.31 -12.67 5.31
C HIS A 55 0.90 -11.25 5.66
N ARG A 56 1.84 -10.50 6.24
CA ARG A 56 1.63 -9.08 6.52
C ARG A 56 1.73 -8.30 5.22
N ASP A 57 0.59 -8.04 4.59
CA ASP A 57 0.52 -7.14 3.46
C ASP A 57 0.52 -5.68 3.94
N TRP A 58 1.17 -4.80 3.19
CA TRP A 58 1.18 -3.36 3.43
C TRP A 58 0.31 -2.68 2.38
N THR A 59 -0.54 -1.72 2.81
CA THR A 59 -1.46 -0.95 1.95
C THR A 59 -0.85 -0.65 0.59
N GLY A 60 -1.59 -1.03 -0.45
CA GLY A 60 -1.16 -0.90 -1.83
C GLY A 60 -1.76 0.32 -2.54
N TRP A 61 -1.39 0.46 -3.81
CA TRP A 61 -1.81 1.54 -4.68
C TRP A 61 -2.44 0.97 -5.95
N PHE A 62 -3.65 1.41 -6.25
CA PHE A 62 -4.25 1.20 -7.56
C PHE A 62 -3.68 2.19 -8.58
N THR A 63 -3.53 1.75 -9.83
CA THR A 63 -3.39 2.68 -10.96
C THR A 63 -4.69 3.48 -11.15
N PRO A 64 -4.65 4.69 -11.73
CA PRO A 64 -5.84 5.50 -11.93
C PRO A 64 -6.95 4.86 -12.77
N ASP A 65 -6.57 3.95 -13.68
CA ASP A 65 -7.52 3.16 -14.48
C ASP A 65 -8.10 1.94 -13.73
N MET A 66 -7.69 1.73 -12.47
CA MET A 66 -8.09 0.62 -11.59
C MET A 66 -7.74 -0.77 -12.13
N LYS A 67 -6.79 -0.88 -13.08
CA LYS A 67 -6.40 -2.16 -13.71
C LYS A 67 -5.17 -2.80 -13.11
N GLU A 68 -4.41 -2.10 -12.28
CA GLU A 68 -3.25 -2.65 -11.59
C GLU A 68 -3.32 -2.27 -10.11
N TYR A 69 -2.95 -3.20 -9.23
CA TYR A 69 -2.84 -2.98 -7.79
C TYR A 69 -1.47 -3.41 -7.31
N TYR A 70 -0.68 -2.48 -6.79
CA TYR A 70 0.69 -2.70 -6.34
C TYR A 70 0.74 -2.69 -4.82
N PHE A 71 1.35 -3.71 -4.20
CA PHE A 71 1.46 -3.79 -2.75
C PHE A 71 2.75 -4.50 -2.34
N THR A 72 3.06 -4.46 -1.05
CA THR A 72 4.20 -5.19 -0.50
C THR A 72 3.69 -6.31 0.39
N ARG A 73 4.14 -7.54 0.11
CA ARG A 73 3.83 -8.73 0.90
C ARG A 73 5.00 -9.08 1.79
N ASN A 74 4.81 -9.05 3.09
CA ASN A 74 5.85 -9.40 4.06
C ASN A 74 5.60 -10.79 4.61
N ASN A 75 6.44 -11.75 4.23
CA ASN A 75 6.46 -13.06 4.84
C ASN A 75 7.40 -13.03 6.05
N ARG A 76 6.83 -13.03 7.25
CA ARG A 76 7.59 -12.99 8.50
C ARG A 76 8.37 -14.28 8.77
N GLN A 77 7.80 -15.45 8.47
CA GLN A 77 8.48 -16.73 8.68
C GLN A 77 9.77 -16.82 7.84
N ALA A 78 9.70 -16.41 6.57
CA ALA A 78 10.84 -16.33 5.67
C ALA A 78 11.69 -15.06 5.85
N ARG A 79 11.22 -14.09 6.65
CA ARG A 79 11.81 -12.75 6.82
C ARG A 79 12.05 -12.03 5.48
N THR A 80 11.12 -12.19 4.53
CA THR A 80 11.19 -11.58 3.20
C THR A 80 10.11 -10.53 2.99
N SER A 81 10.42 -9.54 2.17
CA SER A 81 9.49 -8.52 1.70
C SER A 81 9.46 -8.57 0.18
N THR A 82 8.31 -8.90 -0.40
CA THR A 82 8.14 -9.11 -1.83
C THR A 82 7.24 -8.04 -2.41
N LYS A 83 7.67 -7.45 -3.53
CA LYS A 83 6.84 -6.51 -4.29
C LYS A 83 5.90 -7.29 -5.17
N MET A 84 4.61 -7.04 -4.99
CA MET A 84 3.53 -7.77 -5.64
C MET A 84 2.71 -6.81 -6.49
N MET A 85 2.16 -7.34 -7.58
CA MET A 85 1.15 -6.64 -8.37
C MET A 85 0.07 -7.59 -8.84
N PHE A 86 -1.16 -7.11 -8.83
CA PHE A 86 -2.27 -7.73 -9.56
C PHE A 86 -2.58 -6.92 -10.80
N LYS A 87 -2.79 -7.59 -11.95
CA LYS A 87 -3.20 -6.96 -13.21
C LYS A 87 -4.54 -7.52 -13.68
N LEU A 88 -5.47 -6.63 -14.01
CA LEU A 88 -6.75 -6.96 -14.61
C LEU A 88 -6.59 -7.13 -16.13
N VAL A 89 -6.77 -8.36 -16.63
CA VAL A 89 -6.74 -8.70 -18.06
C VAL A 89 -8.02 -9.47 -18.37
N ASP A 90 -8.77 -9.01 -19.38
CA ASP A 90 -10.03 -9.63 -19.79
C ASP A 90 -11.01 -9.91 -18.64
N GLY A 91 -11.06 -8.96 -17.68
CA GLY A 91 -11.93 -9.02 -16.50
C GLY A 91 -11.42 -9.91 -15.36
N GLN A 92 -10.25 -10.54 -15.51
CA GLN A 92 -9.63 -11.42 -14.51
C GLN A 92 -8.35 -10.81 -13.91
N TRP A 93 -8.19 -10.94 -12.60
CA TRP A 93 -7.00 -10.49 -11.88
C TRP A 93 -5.91 -11.57 -11.90
N HIS A 94 -4.71 -11.17 -12.32
CA HIS A 94 -3.53 -12.03 -12.38
C HIS A 94 -2.45 -11.53 -11.44
N GLU A 95 -2.00 -12.38 -10.52
CA GLU A 95 -0.91 -12.09 -9.58
C GLU A 95 0.47 -12.13 -10.29
N LYS A 96 1.34 -11.20 -9.94
CA LYS A 96 2.72 -11.12 -10.42
C LYS A 96 3.66 -10.69 -9.30
N VAL A 97 4.76 -11.41 -9.15
CA VAL A 97 5.92 -10.96 -8.37
C VAL A 97 6.73 -9.97 -9.21
N LEU A 98 7.12 -8.86 -8.61
CA LEU A 98 7.89 -7.80 -9.24
C LEU A 98 9.36 -7.84 -8.82
N ASP A 99 10.22 -7.30 -9.70
CA ASP A 99 11.63 -7.08 -9.39
C ASP A 99 11.80 -6.11 -8.20
N SER A 100 12.94 -6.24 -7.52
CA SER A 100 13.28 -5.36 -6.41
C SER A 100 13.31 -3.89 -6.85
N GLY A 101 12.66 -3.02 -6.08
CA GLY A 101 12.60 -1.58 -6.37
C GLY A 101 11.49 -1.15 -7.36
N ILE A 102 10.59 -2.05 -7.76
CA ILE A 102 9.30 -1.69 -8.39
C ILE A 102 8.19 -1.76 -7.34
N GLY A 103 7.38 -0.71 -7.25
CA GLY A 103 6.30 -0.56 -6.28
C GLY A 103 6.45 0.71 -5.46
N GLY A 104 5.35 1.19 -4.89
CA GLY A 104 5.27 2.49 -4.22
C GLY A 104 4.03 3.24 -4.69
N SER A 105 3.98 4.54 -4.48
CA SER A 105 2.81 5.34 -4.88
C SER A 105 2.80 5.65 -6.36
N ILE A 106 1.61 5.86 -6.90
CA ILE A 106 1.39 6.17 -8.31
C ILE A 106 0.79 7.57 -8.41
N SER A 107 1.31 8.40 -9.31
CA SER A 107 0.76 9.74 -9.55
C SER A 107 -0.68 9.66 -10.05
N PRO A 108 -1.53 10.69 -9.79
CA PRO A 108 -2.93 10.67 -10.22
C PRO A 108 -3.15 10.51 -11.73
N ASP A 109 -2.16 10.88 -12.56
CA ASP A 109 -2.20 10.68 -14.01
C ASP A 109 -1.67 9.30 -14.46
N GLY A 110 -1.18 8.47 -13.53
CA GLY A 110 -0.70 7.11 -13.77
C GLY A 110 0.67 7.04 -14.44
N LYS A 111 1.33 8.19 -14.67
CA LYS A 111 2.57 8.25 -15.44
C LYS A 111 3.82 8.06 -14.61
N ILE A 112 3.75 8.27 -13.30
CA ILE A 112 4.93 8.23 -12.42
C ILE A 112 4.66 7.29 -11.24
N MET A 113 5.61 6.41 -10.96
CA MET A 113 5.67 5.63 -9.72
C MET A 113 6.79 6.16 -8.83
N HIS A 114 6.51 6.42 -7.56
CA HIS A 114 7.49 6.92 -6.59
C HIS A 114 7.87 5.83 -5.59
N SER A 115 9.16 5.72 -5.30
CA SER A 115 9.70 4.82 -4.27
C SER A 115 10.92 5.45 -3.62
N GLY A 116 10.79 5.84 -2.36
CA GLY A 116 11.84 6.56 -1.65
C GLY A 116 12.21 7.88 -2.35
N ASN A 117 13.50 8.10 -2.57
CA ASN A 117 14.05 9.26 -3.26
C ASN A 117 14.14 9.10 -4.80
N PHE A 118 13.46 8.08 -5.35
CA PHE A 118 13.43 7.79 -6.78
C PHE A 118 12.00 7.80 -7.35
N TYR A 119 11.91 7.98 -8.66
CA TYR A 119 10.69 7.77 -9.43
C TYR A 119 10.96 6.99 -10.71
N ARG A 120 9.92 6.37 -11.27
CA ARG A 120 9.93 5.68 -12.57
C ARG A 120 8.82 6.23 -13.44
N GLU A 121 9.04 6.32 -14.74
CA GLU A 121 8.03 6.72 -15.72
C GLU A 121 7.35 5.50 -16.33
N ARG A 122 6.05 5.63 -16.60
CA ARG A 122 5.27 4.63 -17.32
C ARG A 122 5.73 4.58 -18.77
N THR A 123 5.95 3.38 -19.28
CA THR A 123 6.30 3.09 -20.69
C THR A 123 5.31 2.09 -21.28
N THR A 124 5.42 1.82 -22.59
CA THR A 124 4.66 0.75 -23.25
C THR A 124 5.03 -0.65 -22.77
N GLN A 125 6.22 -0.82 -22.18
CA GLN A 125 6.75 -2.10 -21.69
C GLN A 125 6.63 -2.26 -20.16
N GLY A 126 6.15 -1.24 -19.43
CA GLY A 126 6.03 -1.25 -17.99
C GLY A 126 6.54 0.05 -17.36
N TRP A 127 7.53 -0.05 -16.48
CA TRP A 127 8.15 1.08 -15.80
C TRP A 127 9.59 1.28 -16.27
N SER A 128 10.04 2.52 -16.40
CA SER A 128 11.42 2.86 -16.75
C SER A 128 12.41 2.45 -15.65
N GLU A 129 13.70 2.56 -15.94
CA GLU A 129 14.77 2.64 -14.93
C GLU A 129 14.51 3.78 -13.92
N PRO A 130 15.02 3.67 -12.67
CA PRO A 130 14.72 4.66 -11.63
C PRO A 130 15.48 5.95 -11.92
N LYS A 131 14.79 7.07 -11.73
CA LYS A 131 15.31 8.43 -11.85
C LYS A 131 15.31 9.10 -10.49
N SER A 132 16.33 9.91 -10.21
CA SER A 132 16.42 10.65 -8.94
C SER A 132 15.37 11.76 -8.87
N LEU A 133 14.76 11.98 -7.69
CA LEU A 133 13.93 13.16 -7.42
C LEU A 133 14.72 14.49 -7.42
N GLY A 134 16.05 14.42 -7.46
CA GLY A 134 16.96 15.57 -7.48
C GLY A 134 17.76 15.70 -6.20
N LYS A 135 18.81 16.53 -6.24
CA LYS A 135 19.78 16.72 -5.15
C LYS A 135 19.13 17.10 -3.80
N ALA A 136 18.04 17.85 -3.82
CA ALA A 136 17.34 18.25 -2.59
C ALA A 136 16.69 17.07 -1.83
N PHE A 137 16.57 15.89 -2.46
CA PHE A 137 15.96 14.69 -1.90
C PHE A 137 16.98 13.56 -1.67
N SER A 138 18.23 13.71 -2.11
CA SER A 138 19.19 12.59 -2.13
C SER A 138 19.47 12.03 -0.75
N ASP A 139 19.54 12.92 0.23
CA ASP A 139 19.95 12.61 1.60
C ASP A 139 18.74 12.41 2.53
N ILE A 140 17.52 12.39 1.97
CA ILE A 140 16.30 12.16 2.72
C ILE A 140 15.90 10.69 2.58
N PRO A 141 15.88 9.91 3.68
CA PRO A 141 15.50 8.51 3.65
C PRO A 141 13.96 8.38 3.61
N ILE A 142 13.36 8.73 2.47
CA ILE A 142 11.91 8.75 2.30
C ILE A 142 11.33 7.34 2.43
N MET A 143 10.30 7.18 3.29
CA MET A 143 9.62 5.89 3.46
C MET A 143 8.42 5.76 2.54
N VAL A 144 7.53 6.76 2.55
CA VAL A 144 6.36 6.90 1.70
C VAL A 144 6.33 8.32 1.13
N LEU A 145 5.96 8.40 -0.14
CA LEU A 145 5.71 9.65 -0.83
C LEU A 145 4.36 9.56 -1.51
N SER A 146 3.53 10.59 -1.40
CA SER A 146 2.31 10.78 -2.19
C SER A 146 2.41 12.07 -2.98
N VAL A 147 1.65 12.18 -4.07
CA VAL A 147 1.68 13.36 -4.95
C VAL A 147 0.27 13.73 -5.41
N SER A 148 -0.04 15.02 -5.37
CA SER A 148 -1.30 15.56 -5.91
C SER A 148 -1.27 15.70 -7.43
N ALA A 149 -2.43 15.96 -8.06
CA ALA A 149 -2.51 16.24 -9.49
C ALA A 149 -1.81 17.57 -9.86
N ASN A 150 -1.72 18.50 -8.91
CA ASN A 150 -1.00 19.77 -9.06
C ASN A 150 0.51 19.63 -8.82
N GLY A 151 1.00 18.42 -8.52
CA GLY A 151 2.42 18.17 -8.31
C GLY A 151 2.94 18.62 -6.94
N THR A 152 2.10 18.60 -5.92
CA THR A 152 2.54 18.71 -4.52
C THR A 152 2.91 17.33 -4.01
N TYR A 153 4.19 17.14 -3.71
CA TYR A 153 4.78 15.94 -3.15
C TYR A 153 4.68 16.06 -1.64
N ILE A 154 4.15 15.05 -0.96
CA ILE A 154 4.10 14.95 0.49
C ILE A 154 4.72 13.63 0.91
N PHE A 155 5.63 13.65 1.87
CA PHE A 155 6.38 12.45 2.25
C PHE A 155 6.89 12.52 3.68
N ASP A 156 7.21 11.36 4.23
CA ASP A 156 7.82 11.19 5.55
C ASP A 156 9.31 10.83 5.44
N GLU A 157 9.95 10.63 6.59
CA GLU A 157 11.35 10.26 6.72
C GLU A 157 11.51 9.04 7.64
N ARG A 158 12.26 8.03 7.21
CA ARG A 158 12.47 6.79 7.98
C ARG A 158 13.24 7.01 9.28
N GLU A 159 14.19 7.93 9.26
CA GLU A 159 15.19 8.10 10.33
C GLU A 159 14.88 9.30 11.25
N VAL A 160 13.97 10.18 10.82
CA VAL A 160 13.50 11.31 11.62
C VAL A 160 12.11 11.00 12.11
N THR A 161 12.00 10.76 13.41
CA THR A 161 10.71 10.56 14.04
C THR A 161 9.81 11.78 13.83
N GLY A 162 8.66 11.58 13.18
CA GLY A 162 7.54 12.50 13.25
C GLY A 162 7.60 13.74 12.34
N THR A 163 8.33 13.69 11.22
CA THR A 163 8.36 14.81 10.26
C THR A 163 7.77 14.42 8.90
N ILE A 164 6.60 14.99 8.59
CA ILE A 164 6.07 15.06 7.23
C ILE A 164 6.57 16.35 6.57
N ARG A 165 7.04 16.21 5.32
CA ARG A 165 7.46 17.31 4.45
C ARG A 165 6.57 17.42 3.22
N TYR A 166 6.65 18.58 2.58
CA TYR A 166 6.13 18.80 1.24
C TYR A 166 7.15 19.46 0.31
N SER A 167 6.96 19.26 -0.98
CA SER A 167 7.67 19.96 -2.07
C SER A 167 6.71 20.15 -3.24
N ARG A 168 6.67 21.36 -3.82
CA ARG A 168 5.85 21.65 -5.00
C ARG A 168 6.66 21.52 -6.27
N LEU A 169 6.03 20.99 -7.33
CA LEU A 169 6.57 21.02 -8.69
C LEU A 169 6.12 22.32 -9.36
N VAL A 170 7.03 23.28 -9.50
CA VAL A 170 6.77 24.58 -10.12
C VAL A 170 7.62 24.70 -11.37
N ASN A 171 6.99 24.92 -12.53
CA ASN A 171 7.67 25.06 -13.82
C ASN A 171 8.63 23.88 -14.12
N GLY A 172 8.19 22.65 -13.83
CA GLY A 172 8.99 21.44 -14.04
C GLY A 172 10.14 21.23 -13.04
N LYS A 173 10.29 22.09 -12.03
CA LYS A 173 11.30 21.96 -10.98
C LYS A 173 10.66 21.74 -9.61
N ARG A 174 11.19 20.78 -8.86
CA ARG A 174 10.79 20.56 -7.47
C ARG A 174 11.43 21.63 -6.59
N GLU A 175 10.63 22.28 -5.76
CA GLU A 175 11.16 23.11 -4.68
C GLU A 175 11.98 22.26 -3.69
N ALA A 176 12.82 22.91 -2.89
CA ALA A 176 13.45 22.23 -1.77
C ALA A 176 12.37 21.80 -0.75
N PRO A 177 12.42 20.57 -0.21
CA PRO A 177 11.47 20.09 0.77
C PRO A 177 11.37 20.95 2.03
N LYS A 178 10.14 21.23 2.45
CA LYS A 178 9.81 21.99 3.68
C LYS A 178 9.01 21.10 4.62
N ALA A 179 9.31 21.15 5.91
CA ALA A 179 8.48 20.47 6.91
C ALA A 179 7.13 21.19 7.05
N PHE A 180 6.07 20.43 7.29
CA PHE A 180 4.81 21.01 7.76
C PHE A 180 4.96 21.58 9.18
N GLY A 181 4.05 22.51 9.53
CA GLY A 181 3.96 23.05 10.88
C GLY A 181 3.42 22.04 11.90
N LYS A 182 3.31 22.48 13.15
CA LYS A 182 2.87 21.64 14.28
C LYS A 182 1.45 21.09 14.15
N HIS A 183 0.59 21.72 13.34
CA HIS A 183 -0.75 21.20 13.05
C HIS A 183 -0.69 19.78 12.44
N ILE A 184 0.34 19.46 11.66
CA ILE A 184 0.62 18.11 11.14
C ILE A 184 1.69 17.40 11.98
N ASN A 185 2.82 18.05 12.25
CA ASN A 185 3.99 17.46 12.90
C ASN A 185 3.98 17.65 14.42
N SER A 186 3.00 17.06 15.11
CA SER A 186 2.85 17.14 16.57
C SER A 186 2.84 15.80 17.30
N GLY A 187 2.81 14.66 16.59
CA GLY A 187 2.85 13.35 17.21
C GLY A 187 4.25 12.87 17.58
N LYS A 188 4.33 11.99 18.57
CA LYS A 188 5.56 11.23 18.90
C LYS A 188 6.00 10.35 17.73
N TRP A 189 5.07 9.91 16.92
CA TRP A 189 5.29 9.29 15.62
C TRP A 189 4.35 9.99 14.62
N THR A 190 4.80 10.23 13.40
CA THR A 190 3.99 10.81 12.32
C THR A 190 4.58 10.31 11.00
N ALA A 191 3.82 9.55 10.22
CA ALA A 191 4.32 8.87 9.02
C ALA A 191 3.22 8.57 7.99
N HIS A 192 3.67 8.02 6.85
CA HIS A 192 2.86 7.50 5.75
C HIS A 192 1.77 8.44 5.23
N PRO A 193 2.13 9.67 4.80
CA PRO A 193 1.16 10.62 4.33
C PRO A 193 0.57 10.24 2.96
N PHE A 194 -0.70 10.54 2.81
CA PHE A 194 -1.45 10.56 1.56
C PHE A 194 -2.00 11.97 1.33
N VAL A 195 -1.92 12.46 0.10
CA VAL A 195 -2.58 13.69 -0.34
C VAL A 195 -3.65 13.36 -1.38
N ALA A 196 -4.85 13.92 -1.22
CA ALA A 196 -5.88 13.82 -2.23
C ALA A 196 -5.40 14.43 -3.55
N PRO A 197 -5.79 13.89 -4.73
CA PRO A 197 -5.36 14.44 -6.03
C PRO A 197 -5.65 15.92 -6.20
N ASP A 198 -6.76 16.40 -5.62
CA ASP A 198 -7.21 17.80 -5.66
C ASP A 198 -6.68 18.65 -4.50
N GLU A 199 -5.82 18.09 -3.65
CA GLU A 199 -5.29 18.71 -2.42
C GLU A 199 -6.36 19.09 -1.38
N SER A 200 -7.59 18.57 -1.50
CA SER A 200 -8.67 18.91 -0.56
C SER A 200 -8.45 18.37 0.86
N TYR A 201 -7.66 17.31 1.01
CA TYR A 201 -7.26 16.76 2.29
C TYR A 201 -5.91 16.02 2.22
N ILE A 202 -5.30 15.85 3.39
CA ILE A 202 -4.18 14.92 3.62
C ILE A 202 -4.54 13.96 4.77
N ILE A 203 -4.12 12.71 4.66
CA ILE A 203 -4.29 11.67 5.69
C ILE A 203 -2.92 11.13 6.06
N TRP A 204 -2.67 10.84 7.32
CA TRP A 204 -1.43 10.23 7.80
C TRP A 204 -1.67 9.47 9.09
N ASP A 205 -0.73 8.64 9.52
CA ASP A 205 -0.76 8.03 10.85
C ASP A 205 0.14 8.74 11.85
N SER A 206 -0.33 8.84 13.09
CA SER A 206 0.38 9.56 14.14
C SER A 206 0.10 8.99 15.54
N GLU A 207 1.11 8.94 16.39
CA GLU A 207 0.95 8.69 17.83
C GLU A 207 0.83 10.02 18.55
N ARG A 208 -0.34 10.31 19.12
CA ARG A 208 -0.63 11.57 19.82
C ARG A 208 -1.29 11.32 21.17
N GLU A 209 -1.11 12.27 22.09
CA GLU A 209 -1.85 12.26 23.35
C GLU A 209 -3.36 12.37 23.08
N GLY A 210 -4.16 11.54 23.77
CA GLY A 210 -5.61 11.48 23.56
C GLY A 210 -6.05 10.67 22.33
N GLY A 211 -5.13 10.02 21.63
CA GLY A 211 -5.47 9.01 20.60
C GLY A 211 -6.10 7.74 21.19
N TYR A 212 -6.67 6.92 20.32
CA TYR A 212 -7.33 5.66 20.67
C TYR A 212 -6.35 4.51 20.89
N GLY A 213 -5.23 4.51 20.17
CA GLY A 213 -4.24 3.43 20.23
C GLY A 213 -2.80 3.92 20.13
N LYS A 214 -1.95 3.07 19.54
CA LYS A 214 -0.54 3.39 19.30
C LYS A 214 -0.44 4.48 18.23
N THR A 215 -0.66 4.11 16.97
CA THR A 215 -0.75 5.05 15.86
C THR A 215 -2.19 5.07 15.38
N ASP A 216 -2.74 6.27 15.31
CA ASP A 216 -4.08 6.51 14.78
C ASP A 216 -3.97 7.22 13.43
N LEU A 217 -4.98 7.05 12.59
CA LEU A 217 -5.17 7.86 11.39
C LEU A 217 -5.72 9.24 11.76
N TYR A 218 -5.11 10.28 11.18
CA TYR A 218 -5.53 11.67 11.23
C TYR A 218 -5.73 12.24 9.84
N ILE A 219 -6.58 13.25 9.74
CA ILE A 219 -6.86 14.00 8.51
C ILE A 219 -6.75 15.51 8.76
N SER A 220 -6.32 16.24 7.75
CA SER A 220 -6.37 17.71 7.69
C SER A 220 -6.95 18.13 6.36
N PHE A 221 -7.83 19.12 6.38
CA PHE A 221 -8.50 19.66 5.19
C PHE A 221 -7.85 20.96 4.78
N GLN A 222 -7.73 21.18 3.47
CA GLN A 222 -7.23 22.43 2.94
C GLN A 222 -8.36 23.44 2.75
N SER A 223 -8.19 24.65 3.26
CA SER A 223 -9.08 25.77 2.96
C SER A 223 -8.88 26.28 1.53
N LYS A 224 -9.80 27.10 1.05
CA LYS A 224 -9.68 27.76 -0.27
C LYS A 224 -8.42 28.62 -0.41
N ASP A 225 -7.88 29.10 0.70
CA ASP A 225 -6.64 29.90 0.74
C ASP A 225 -5.37 29.03 0.79
N GLY A 226 -5.51 27.71 0.66
CA GLY A 226 -4.38 26.76 0.69
C GLY A 226 -3.84 26.48 2.09
N ILE A 227 -4.60 26.79 3.15
CA ILE A 227 -4.21 26.59 4.54
C ILE A 227 -4.75 25.24 5.01
N TRP A 228 -3.86 24.38 5.51
CA TRP A 228 -4.22 23.10 6.13
C TRP A 228 -4.79 23.32 7.54
N SER A 229 -5.91 22.67 7.84
CA SER A 229 -6.52 22.70 9.16
C SER A 229 -5.65 22.00 10.22
N GLU A 230 -6.00 22.20 11.49
CA GLU A 230 -5.55 21.29 12.55
C GLU A 230 -5.92 19.84 12.24
N ALA A 231 -5.14 18.91 12.77
CA ALA A 231 -5.38 17.49 12.59
C ALA A 231 -6.65 17.04 13.32
N ILE A 232 -7.46 16.27 12.61
CA ILE A 232 -8.69 15.66 13.10
C ILE A 232 -8.44 14.15 13.16
N ASN A 233 -8.65 13.54 14.34
CA ASN A 233 -8.57 12.07 14.49
C ASN A 233 -9.76 11.43 13.75
N LEU A 234 -9.54 10.34 13.00
CA LEU A 234 -10.60 9.67 12.24
C LEU A 234 -11.66 8.95 13.11
N GLY A 235 -11.50 8.97 14.44
CA GLY A 235 -12.49 8.47 15.40
C GLY A 235 -12.38 6.97 15.67
N ASP A 236 -13.13 6.50 16.67
CA ASP A 236 -13.15 5.11 17.15
C ASP A 236 -13.71 4.08 16.17
N LYS A 237 -14.42 4.53 15.13
CA LYS A 237 -14.88 3.65 14.05
C LYS A 237 -13.74 3.23 13.12
N ILE A 238 -12.70 4.05 13.02
CA ILE A 238 -11.57 3.84 12.14
C ILE A 238 -10.32 3.44 12.93
N ASN A 239 -10.05 4.12 14.04
CA ASN A 239 -8.90 3.86 14.87
C ASN A 239 -9.23 2.86 15.97
N THR A 240 -8.28 1.98 16.26
CA THR A 240 -8.38 0.95 17.29
C THR A 240 -7.38 1.20 18.41
N SER A 241 -7.35 0.34 19.43
CA SER A 241 -6.28 0.34 20.42
C SER A 241 -4.92 -0.10 19.84
N GLY A 242 -4.93 -0.76 18.68
CA GLY A 242 -3.74 -1.19 17.96
C GLY A 242 -3.21 -0.10 17.01
N PRO A 243 -2.12 -0.38 16.27
CA PRO A 243 -1.68 0.46 15.17
C PRO A 243 -2.62 0.40 13.95
N ASP A 244 -3.17 1.54 13.56
CA ASP A 244 -3.81 1.79 12.27
C ASP A 244 -2.90 2.75 11.46
N THR A 245 -2.48 2.35 10.25
CA THR A 245 -1.37 3.01 9.54
C THR A 245 -1.46 2.96 8.02
N GLY A 246 -0.74 3.84 7.32
CA GLY A 246 -0.54 3.75 5.88
C GLY A 246 -1.84 3.89 5.09
N ALA A 247 -2.61 4.92 5.41
CA ALA A 247 -3.88 5.20 4.76
C ALA A 247 -3.71 5.74 3.34
N VAL A 248 -4.50 5.25 2.38
CA VAL A 248 -4.59 5.77 1.01
C VAL A 248 -6.04 5.71 0.52
N VAL A 249 -6.42 6.58 -0.43
CA VAL A 249 -7.76 6.54 -1.04
C VAL A 249 -7.67 5.99 -2.46
N SER A 250 -8.65 5.20 -2.88
CA SER A 250 -8.73 4.70 -4.25
C SER A 250 -8.78 5.86 -5.27
N PRO A 251 -8.23 5.67 -6.48
CA PRO A 251 -8.29 6.67 -7.54
C PRO A 251 -9.70 7.14 -7.92
N ASP A 252 -10.73 6.31 -7.72
CA ASP A 252 -12.13 6.68 -7.93
C ASP A 252 -12.74 7.49 -6.76
N GLY A 253 -11.98 7.72 -5.70
CA GLY A 253 -12.36 8.50 -4.52
C GLY A 253 -13.33 7.80 -3.56
N LYS A 254 -13.67 6.54 -3.80
CA LYS A 254 -14.78 5.86 -3.10
C LYS A 254 -14.37 5.14 -1.82
N TYR A 255 -13.15 4.63 -1.73
CA TYR A 255 -12.74 3.81 -0.59
C TYR A 255 -11.40 4.24 -0.02
N LEU A 256 -11.34 4.29 1.31
CA LEU A 256 -10.13 4.45 2.09
C LEU A 256 -9.58 3.07 2.43
N PHE A 257 -8.30 2.85 2.17
CA PHE A 257 -7.55 1.64 2.52
C PHE A 257 -6.51 1.97 3.57
N PHE A 258 -6.28 1.09 4.54
CA PHE A 258 -5.26 1.28 5.57
C PHE A 258 -4.85 -0.06 6.17
N ASN A 259 -3.69 -0.13 6.82
CA ASN A 259 -3.26 -1.32 7.55
C ASN A 259 -3.77 -1.27 8.97
N ARG A 260 -4.32 -2.36 9.45
CA ARG A 260 -4.64 -2.56 10.86
C ARG A 260 -3.83 -3.70 11.42
N LYS A 261 -3.21 -3.48 12.58
CA LYS A 261 -2.45 -4.51 13.28
C LYS A 261 -3.26 -5.08 14.46
N PHE A 262 -3.65 -6.35 14.35
CA PHE A 262 -4.42 -7.07 15.38
C PHE A 262 -3.56 -7.70 16.47
N SER A 263 -2.36 -8.16 16.11
CA SER A 263 -1.38 -8.73 17.05
C SER A 263 0.05 -8.42 16.59
N GLU A 264 1.08 -8.85 17.32
CA GLU A 264 2.47 -8.63 16.89
C GLU A 264 2.76 -9.17 15.48
N ASP A 265 2.08 -10.26 15.11
CA ASP A 265 2.30 -11.03 13.89
C ASP A 265 1.12 -10.98 12.91
N ASP A 266 0.03 -10.31 13.28
CA ASP A 266 -1.19 -10.26 12.48
C ASP A 266 -1.55 -8.82 12.10
N SER A 267 -1.67 -8.56 10.80
CA SER A 267 -2.14 -7.29 10.26
C SER A 267 -2.69 -7.45 8.86
N ASP A 268 -3.81 -6.80 8.59
CA ASP A 268 -4.49 -6.80 7.30
C ASP A 268 -4.63 -5.41 6.70
N ILE A 269 -4.89 -5.40 5.39
CA ILE A 269 -5.36 -4.21 4.69
C ILE A 269 -6.88 -4.14 4.91
N MET A 270 -7.31 -3.08 5.57
CA MET A 270 -8.71 -2.73 5.74
C MET A 270 -9.16 -1.81 4.62
N TRP A 271 -10.45 -1.84 4.30
CA TRP A 271 -11.10 -0.86 3.43
C TRP A 271 -12.45 -0.40 3.98
N VAL A 272 -12.83 0.84 3.68
CA VAL A 272 -14.07 1.49 4.16
C VAL A 272 -14.51 2.57 3.17
N ASP A 273 -15.81 2.87 3.13
CA ASP A 273 -16.36 3.98 2.32
C ASP A 273 -15.79 5.34 2.77
N THR A 274 -15.40 6.20 1.82
CA THR A 274 -14.84 7.53 2.10
C THR A 274 -15.84 8.51 2.73
N GLN A 275 -17.12 8.15 2.88
CA GLN A 275 -18.06 8.89 3.71
C GLN A 275 -17.56 9.12 5.15
N VAL A 276 -16.65 8.26 5.65
CA VAL A 276 -15.97 8.47 6.95
C VAL A 276 -15.09 9.73 6.96
N ILE A 277 -14.51 10.10 5.82
CA ILE A 277 -13.77 11.35 5.62
C ILE A 277 -14.74 12.52 5.50
N GLU A 278 -15.79 12.35 4.70
CA GLU A 278 -16.76 13.42 4.43
C GLU A 278 -17.52 13.88 5.68
N GLN A 279 -17.76 12.98 6.64
CA GLN A 279 -18.37 13.32 7.93
C GLN A 279 -17.50 14.25 8.79
N LEU A 280 -16.18 14.27 8.56
CA LEU A 280 -15.23 15.12 9.26
C LEU A 280 -14.94 16.44 8.52
N ARG A 281 -15.40 16.56 7.27
CA ARG A 281 -15.15 17.75 6.45
C ARG A 281 -15.83 18.97 7.11
N PRO A 282 -15.08 20.06 7.38
CA PRO A 282 -15.67 21.27 7.95
C PRO A 282 -16.80 21.79 7.07
N LYS A 283 -17.94 22.09 7.69
CA LYS A 283 -19.06 22.76 7.00
C LYS A 283 -18.65 24.22 6.79
N ILE A 284 -18.46 24.60 5.53
CA ILE A 284 -18.18 25.98 5.10
C ILE A 284 -19.49 26.73 4.94
#